data_AF-A0AAW0LH84-F1
#
_entry.id   AF-A0AAW0LH84-F1
#
_cell.length_a   1.000
_cell.length_b   1.000
_cell.length_c   1.000
_cell.angle_alpha   90.00
_cell.angle_beta   90.00
_cell.angle_gamma   90.00
#
_symmetry.space_group_name_H-M   'P 1'
#
loop_
_entity.id
_entity.type
_entity.pdbx_description
1 polymer ?
#
loop_
_entity_poly.entity_id
_entity_poly.type
_entity_poly.pdbx_seq_one_letter_code
_entity_poly.pdbx_strand_id
1 'polypeptide(L)'
;MKRRRDLVGTLSCLRCFFSLTKKDPNTTKRKRAMEDSSSSSSSSSSERYCYNPILRWNPQVEDYFIKAYGSDHFSRISKALTRPSCYSCIRVNTLKSTSDAVIQKLLTIIKEEEGGSESESEIGRISKCEFPGLEDYVVFYRGSGPHVIDYARPPKEIIVSRKCAEAVLRGAQVYVPGVIACSAHVEKGDVIAVSVGVEQPALDGGGWGIGITRGTVLLGFKTDPYYFERNGLYIGQGTAMMSRAGMFRVSEGIAVDMSNRVYELPSFHGIVNSV
;
A
#
# COMPACT_ATOMS: atom_id res chain seq x y z
N MET A 1 -37.33 -30.08 -22.06
CA MET A 1 -35.95 -30.56 -21.84
C MET A 1 -35.11 -30.31 -23.08
N LYS A 2 -33.85 -29.88 -22.90
CA LYS A 2 -32.87 -29.33 -23.85
C LYS A 2 -33.04 -27.85 -24.21
N ARG A 3 -32.23 -27.00 -23.58
CA ARG A 3 -31.58 -25.84 -24.23
C ARG A 3 -30.22 -25.52 -23.57
N ARG A 4 -29.21 -25.44 -24.44
CA ARG A 4 -28.01 -24.57 -24.43
C ARG A 4 -27.13 -24.55 -23.17
N ARG A 5 -25.99 -25.25 -23.26
CA ARG A 5 -24.73 -24.87 -22.61
C ARG A 5 -23.84 -24.29 -23.70
N ASP A 6 -23.68 -22.97 -23.70
CA ASP A 6 -22.61 -22.23 -24.36
C ASP A 6 -22.55 -20.84 -23.71
N LEU A 7 -21.35 -20.29 -23.58
CA LEU A 7 -20.93 -19.05 -22.88
C LEU A 7 -20.70 -19.15 -21.35
N VAL A 8 -19.59 -19.77 -20.97
CA VAL A 8 -18.78 -19.26 -19.85
C VAL A 8 -17.35 -19.14 -20.35
N GLY A 9 -17.07 -18.03 -21.02
CA GLY A 9 -15.78 -17.78 -21.63
C GLY A 9 -15.66 -16.34 -22.07
N THR A 10 -15.64 -15.40 -21.12
CA THR A 10 -15.02 -14.05 -21.20
C THR A 10 -15.50 -13.20 -20.03
N LEU A 11 -14.68 -13.07 -18.98
CA LEU A 11 -14.68 -11.92 -18.06
C LEU A 11 -13.50 -12.08 -17.08
N SER A 12 -12.27 -11.96 -17.58
CA SER A 12 -11.06 -11.88 -16.75
C SER A 12 -10.14 -10.72 -17.14
N CYS A 13 -10.70 -9.56 -17.50
CA CYS A 13 -9.89 -8.41 -17.91
C CYS A 13 -10.44 -7.08 -17.37
N LEU A 14 -10.24 -6.86 -16.07
CA LEU A 14 -10.04 -5.51 -15.53
C LEU A 14 -8.90 -5.58 -14.52
N ARG A 15 -7.67 -5.37 -15.00
CA ARG A 15 -6.53 -5.05 -14.13
C ARG A 15 -6.16 -3.60 -14.41
N CYS A 16 -6.19 -2.75 -13.39
CA CYS A 16 -5.61 -1.43 -13.44
C CYS A 16 -4.07 -1.59 -13.39
N PHE A 17 -3.39 -0.98 -14.35
CA PHE A 17 -1.94 -1.12 -14.55
C PHE A 17 -1.21 0.15 -14.12
N PHE A 18 0.03 0.00 -13.67
CA PHE A 18 1.00 1.07 -13.39
C PHE A 18 2.18 0.86 -14.35
N SER A 19 2.40 1.71 -15.36
CA SER A 19 3.57 1.62 -16.25
C SER A 19 4.31 2.95 -16.42
N LEU A 20 5.64 2.89 -16.44
CA LEU A 20 6.52 3.98 -16.85
C LEU A 20 7.14 3.62 -18.20
N THR A 21 6.81 4.33 -19.27
CA THR A 21 7.63 4.35 -20.49
C THR A 21 8.74 5.39 -20.34
N LYS A 22 9.96 5.02 -20.75
CA LYS A 22 11.12 5.93 -20.78
C LYS A 22 10.86 7.11 -21.70
N LYS A 23 11.30 8.30 -21.26
CA LYS A 23 11.38 9.53 -22.05
C LYS A 23 12.31 9.33 -23.26
N ASP A 24 11.84 9.70 -24.45
CA ASP A 24 12.68 9.78 -25.66
C ASP A 24 13.82 10.81 -25.49
N PRO A 25 15.06 10.52 -25.96
CA PRO A 25 16.24 11.33 -25.66
C PRO A 25 16.49 12.51 -26.62
N ASN A 26 15.48 13.05 -27.32
CA ASN A 26 15.73 14.01 -28.41
C ASN A 26 14.89 15.30 -28.34
N THR A 27 15.01 16.05 -27.24
CA THR A 27 14.77 17.51 -27.17
C THR A 27 15.38 17.96 -25.83
N THR A 28 16.50 18.69 -25.75
CA THR A 28 16.69 20.06 -26.21
C THR A 28 18.19 20.39 -26.09
N LYS A 29 18.89 20.56 -27.22
CA LYS A 29 20.13 21.36 -27.26
C LYS A 29 19.71 22.84 -27.20
N ARG A 30 20.03 23.56 -26.12
CA ARG A 30 20.64 24.91 -26.20
C ARG A 30 20.85 25.54 -24.82
N LYS A 31 22.03 26.17 -24.72
CA LYS A 31 22.54 27.14 -23.74
C LYS A 31 23.06 26.60 -22.40
N ARG A 32 24.37 26.35 -22.41
CA ARG A 32 25.25 26.64 -21.28
C ARG A 32 25.36 28.16 -21.13
N ALA A 33 25.12 28.68 -19.93
CA ALA A 33 25.78 29.87 -19.42
C ALA A 33 26.03 29.62 -17.92
N MET A 34 27.23 30.00 -17.52
CA MET A 34 27.95 29.72 -16.30
C MET A 34 27.50 30.69 -15.22
N GLU A 35 27.07 30.20 -14.06
CA GLU A 35 26.96 30.98 -12.82
C GLU A 35 27.24 30.04 -11.65
N ASP A 36 28.44 30.21 -11.08
CA ASP A 36 28.86 29.60 -9.82
C ASP A 36 27.99 30.17 -8.69
N SER A 37 27.25 29.30 -8.01
CA SER A 37 26.76 29.60 -6.67
C SER A 37 26.55 28.30 -5.89
N SER A 38 27.42 28.14 -4.90
CA SER A 38 27.35 27.18 -3.81
C SER A 38 25.96 27.20 -3.16
N SER A 39 25.17 26.15 -3.39
CA SER A 39 23.90 25.93 -2.68
C SER A 39 23.86 24.53 -2.08
N SER A 40 23.95 24.52 -0.75
CA SER A 40 23.44 23.54 0.22
C SER A 40 22.70 22.32 -0.35
N SER A 41 23.40 21.19 -0.35
CA SER A 41 22.89 19.85 -0.64
C SER A 41 22.08 19.24 0.52
N SER A 42 21.04 19.93 1.02
CA SER A 42 20.27 19.46 2.19
C SER A 42 18.76 19.24 1.98
N SER A 43 18.19 19.45 0.78
CA SER A 43 16.72 19.27 0.57
C SER A 43 16.29 17.96 -0.10
N SER A 44 17.18 17.20 -0.75
CA SER A 44 16.76 16.09 -1.64
C SER A 44 16.37 14.77 -0.96
N SER A 45 16.61 14.61 0.35
CA SER A 45 16.33 13.34 1.05
C SER A 45 14.90 13.25 1.56
N SER A 46 14.25 14.39 1.89
CA SER A 46 12.88 14.44 2.42
C SER A 46 11.82 14.04 1.38
N GLU A 47 12.09 14.25 0.08
CA GLU A 47 11.13 13.92 -0.99
C GLU A 47 11.05 12.42 -1.29
N ARG A 48 12.10 11.65 -0.97
CA ARG A 48 12.16 10.22 -1.30
C ARG A 48 11.22 9.39 -0.42
N TYR A 49 11.33 9.58 0.89
CA TYR A 49 10.64 8.80 1.91
C TYR A 49 9.24 9.37 2.17
N CYS A 50 8.40 9.36 1.13
CA CYS A 50 7.02 9.83 1.22
C CYS A 50 6.08 8.85 0.55
N TYR A 51 4.77 9.13 0.68
CA TYR A 51 3.71 8.45 -0.03
C TYR A 51 3.06 9.39 -1.04
N ASN A 52 3.45 9.26 -2.30
CA ASN A 52 2.88 10.00 -3.42
C ASN A 52 2.84 9.12 -4.68
N PRO A 53 2.07 8.02 -4.66
CA PRO A 53 1.96 7.13 -5.80
C PRO A 53 1.31 7.82 -7.02
N ILE A 54 1.84 7.54 -8.20
CA ILE A 54 1.32 8.03 -9.47
C ILE A 54 0.78 6.85 -10.26
N LEU A 55 -0.53 6.85 -10.50
CA LEU A 55 -1.18 5.86 -11.37
C LEU A 55 -0.91 6.19 -12.84
N ARG A 56 -0.52 5.18 -13.61
CA ARG A 56 -0.18 5.32 -15.03
C ARG A 56 -0.89 4.24 -15.82
N TRP A 57 -1.93 4.65 -16.54
CA TRP A 57 -2.78 3.76 -17.30
C TRP A 57 -2.11 3.24 -18.56
N ASN A 58 -2.61 2.10 -19.07
CA ASN A 58 -2.36 1.74 -20.46
C ASN A 58 -3.00 2.80 -21.36
N PRO A 59 -2.31 3.33 -22.39
CA PRO A 59 -2.84 4.41 -23.23
C PRO A 59 -4.21 4.13 -23.86
N GLN A 60 -4.48 2.88 -24.26
CA GLN A 60 -5.78 2.50 -24.84
C GLN A 60 -6.90 2.51 -23.80
N VAL A 61 -6.58 2.10 -22.56
CA VAL A 61 -7.52 2.12 -21.43
C VAL A 61 -7.77 3.55 -20.96
N GLU A 62 -6.73 4.38 -20.92
CA GLU A 62 -6.83 5.80 -20.63
C GLU A 62 -7.73 6.52 -21.64
N ASP A 63 -7.48 6.34 -22.95
CA ASP A 63 -8.30 6.93 -24.01
C ASP A 63 -9.77 6.48 -23.92
N TYR A 64 -10.01 5.18 -23.65
CA TYR A 64 -11.35 4.66 -23.43
C TYR A 64 -12.08 5.36 -22.27
N PHE A 65 -11.42 5.50 -21.11
CA PHE A 65 -12.05 6.13 -19.95
C PHE A 65 -12.16 7.65 -20.07
N ILE A 66 -11.23 8.31 -20.76
CA ILE A 66 -11.35 9.73 -21.10
C ILE A 66 -12.58 9.95 -21.98
N LYS A 67 -12.82 9.10 -22.97
CA LYS A 67 -14.02 9.16 -23.82
C LYS A 67 -15.31 8.90 -23.03
N ALA A 68 -15.28 7.97 -22.07
CA ALA A 68 -16.46 7.60 -21.28
C ALA A 68 -16.83 8.62 -20.19
N TYR A 69 -15.84 9.16 -19.47
CA TYR A 69 -16.06 9.99 -18.29
C TYR A 69 -15.67 11.47 -18.47
N GLY A 70 -14.95 11.80 -19.53
CA GLY A 70 -14.27 13.09 -19.71
C GLY A 70 -12.92 13.14 -18.98
N SER A 71 -11.98 13.93 -19.53
CA SER A 71 -10.60 14.04 -19.01
C SER A 71 -10.55 14.44 -17.53
N ASP A 72 -11.33 15.45 -17.15
CA ASP A 72 -11.26 16.03 -15.81
C ASP A 72 -11.86 15.11 -14.75
N HIS A 73 -12.94 14.42 -15.08
CA HIS A 73 -13.53 13.44 -14.17
C HIS A 73 -12.63 12.21 -14.03
N PHE A 74 -12.10 11.70 -15.14
CA PHE A 74 -11.20 10.56 -15.12
C PHE A 74 -9.89 10.85 -14.36
N SER A 75 -9.37 12.07 -14.45
CA SER A 75 -8.21 12.52 -13.65
C SER A 75 -8.50 12.45 -12.15
N ARG A 76 -9.70 12.88 -11.72
CA ARG A 76 -10.14 12.77 -10.31
C ARG A 76 -10.27 11.31 -9.87
N ILE A 77 -10.85 10.45 -10.70
CA ILE A 77 -10.95 9.01 -10.44
C ILE A 77 -9.55 8.39 -10.29
N SER A 78 -8.65 8.70 -11.22
CA SER A 78 -7.27 8.20 -11.22
C SER A 78 -6.53 8.59 -9.95
N LYS A 79 -6.71 9.84 -9.48
CA LYS A 79 -6.14 10.31 -8.21
C LYS A 79 -6.77 9.64 -6.99
N ALA A 80 -8.06 9.35 -7.02
CA ALA A 80 -8.74 8.65 -5.92
C ALA A 80 -8.25 7.20 -5.79
N LEU A 81 -7.99 6.52 -6.92
CA LEU A 81 -7.52 5.13 -6.95
C LEU A 81 -6.11 4.94 -6.38
N THR A 82 -5.32 6.00 -6.19
CA THR A 82 -3.99 5.90 -5.57
C THR A 82 -4.03 5.87 -4.04
N ARG A 83 -5.23 5.95 -3.47
CA ARG A 83 -5.46 6.01 -2.03
C ARG A 83 -6.39 4.86 -1.61
N PRO A 84 -6.06 4.11 -0.55
CA PRO A 84 -7.00 3.16 0.00
C PRO A 84 -8.24 3.90 0.53
N SER A 85 -9.38 3.21 0.59
CA SER A 85 -10.52 3.73 1.34
C SER A 85 -10.16 3.78 2.82
N CYS A 86 -10.39 4.92 3.46
CA CYS A 86 -10.26 5.08 4.91
C CYS A 86 -11.42 4.43 5.69
N TYR A 87 -12.32 3.71 5.00
CA TYR A 87 -13.38 2.94 5.63
C TYR A 87 -13.15 1.44 5.45
N SER A 88 -13.29 0.72 6.55
CA SER A 88 -13.39 -0.74 6.58
C SER A 88 -14.84 -1.13 6.83
N CYS A 89 -15.41 -1.89 5.89
CA CYS A 89 -16.78 -2.36 5.96
C CYS A 89 -16.76 -3.79 6.50
N ILE A 90 -17.44 -4.02 7.61
CA ILE A 90 -17.48 -5.31 8.29
C ILE A 90 -18.91 -5.84 8.17
N ARG A 91 -19.06 -7.01 7.55
CA ARG A 91 -20.33 -7.72 7.53
C ARG A 91 -20.50 -8.47 8.85
N VAL A 92 -21.53 -8.12 9.60
CA VAL A 92 -21.91 -8.79 10.84
C VAL A 92 -22.55 -10.13 10.51
N ASN A 93 -22.14 -11.17 11.22
CA ASN A 93 -22.80 -12.46 11.17
C ASN A 93 -23.96 -12.49 12.16
N THR A 94 -25.14 -12.08 11.70
CA THR A 94 -26.35 -11.95 12.53
C THR A 94 -26.87 -13.28 13.10
N LEU A 95 -26.36 -14.42 12.62
CA LEU A 95 -26.65 -15.73 13.20
C LEU A 95 -25.89 -15.99 14.51
N LYS A 96 -24.83 -15.24 14.78
CA LYS A 96 -23.95 -15.43 15.96
C LYS A 96 -23.92 -14.21 16.88
N SER A 97 -23.98 -13.00 16.33
CA SER A 97 -23.83 -11.76 17.09
C SER A 97 -24.70 -10.65 16.51
N THR A 98 -25.02 -9.64 17.32
CA THR A 98 -25.67 -8.41 16.88
C THR A 98 -24.63 -7.35 16.49
N SER A 99 -25.04 -6.36 15.70
CA SER A 99 -24.20 -5.22 15.31
C SER A 99 -23.65 -4.48 16.53
N ASP A 100 -24.48 -4.24 17.56
CA ASP A 100 -24.05 -3.58 18.80
C ASP A 100 -22.99 -4.38 19.56
N ALA A 101 -23.15 -5.70 19.66
CA ALA A 101 -22.17 -6.56 20.32
C ALA A 101 -20.83 -6.57 19.56
N VAL A 102 -20.86 -6.55 18.23
CA VAL A 102 -19.64 -6.41 17.41
C VAL A 102 -18.96 -5.06 17.65
N ILE A 103 -19.74 -3.97 17.69
CA ILE A 103 -19.21 -2.63 17.95
C ILE A 103 -18.52 -2.58 19.31
N GLN A 104 -19.16 -3.07 20.37
CA GLN A 104 -18.58 -3.10 21.71
C GLN A 104 -17.27 -3.89 21.73
N LYS A 105 -17.24 -5.05 21.09
CA LYS A 105 -16.04 -5.88 21.03
C LYS A 105 -14.90 -5.23 20.26
N LEU A 106 -15.20 -4.58 19.14
CA LEU A 106 -14.21 -3.82 18.38
C LEU A 106 -13.64 -2.67 19.23
N LEU A 107 -14.49 -1.93 19.94
CA LEU A 107 -14.05 -0.88 20.87
C LEU A 107 -13.14 -1.44 21.96
N THR A 108 -13.43 -2.62 22.52
CA THR A 108 -12.54 -3.27 23.50
C THR A 108 -11.16 -3.55 22.92
N ILE A 109 -11.09 -4.13 21.72
CA ILE A 109 -9.81 -4.51 21.10
C ILE A 109 -8.99 -3.27 20.76
N ILE A 110 -9.62 -2.21 20.23
CA ILE A 110 -8.92 -0.97 19.92
C ILE A 110 -8.33 -0.34 21.19
N LYS A 111 -9.09 -0.33 22.30
CA LYS A 111 -8.60 0.16 23.59
C LYS A 111 -7.41 -0.64 24.12
N GLU A 112 -7.40 -1.95 23.91
CA GLU A 112 -6.28 -2.83 24.27
C GLU A 112 -5.04 -2.56 23.41
N GLU A 113 -5.21 -2.32 22.10
CA GLU A 113 -4.13 -2.01 21.16
C GLU A 113 -3.53 -0.59 21.40
N GLU A 114 -4.35 0.39 21.79
CA GLU A 114 -3.92 1.78 21.99
C GLU A 114 -3.41 2.09 23.42
N GLY A 115 -3.30 1.10 24.31
CA GLY A 115 -2.67 1.28 25.62
C GLY A 115 -3.52 2.03 26.66
N GLY A 116 -4.86 2.00 26.54
CA GLY A 116 -5.78 2.38 27.60
C GLY A 116 -6.04 3.88 27.83
N SER A 117 -5.59 4.77 26.93
CA SER A 117 -5.96 6.19 27.02
C SER A 117 -7.32 6.44 26.35
N GLU A 118 -8.36 6.66 27.15
CA GLU A 118 -9.69 7.07 26.67
C GLU A 118 -9.58 8.40 25.93
N SER A 119 -9.62 8.35 24.60
CA SER A 119 -9.91 9.54 23.81
C SER A 119 -11.36 9.47 23.35
N GLU A 120 -12.14 10.53 23.59
CA GLU A 120 -13.51 10.70 23.08
C GLU A 120 -13.62 10.53 21.56
N SER A 121 -12.48 10.53 20.84
CA SER A 121 -12.36 10.31 19.41
C SER A 121 -12.66 8.88 18.94
N GLU A 122 -12.66 7.88 19.84
CA GLU A 122 -12.84 6.47 19.48
C GLU A 122 -14.30 6.10 19.14
N ILE A 123 -15.25 6.68 19.85
CA ILE A 123 -16.69 6.42 19.68
C ILE A 123 -17.16 6.87 18.29
N GLY A 124 -16.48 7.85 17.69
CA GLY A 124 -16.75 8.35 16.34
C GLY A 124 -16.12 7.53 15.21
N ARG A 125 -15.25 6.55 15.49
CA ARG A 125 -14.61 5.74 14.45
C ARG A 125 -15.47 4.57 13.99
N ILE A 126 -16.38 4.09 14.84
CA ILE A 126 -17.23 2.95 14.51
C ILE A 126 -18.67 3.42 14.38
N SER A 127 -19.32 3.10 13.26
CA SER A 127 -20.73 3.41 13.05
C SER A 127 -21.45 2.25 12.38
N LYS A 128 -22.75 2.13 12.67
CA LYS A 128 -23.64 1.27 11.89
C LYS A 128 -23.87 1.90 10.52
N CYS A 129 -24.24 1.07 9.56
CA CYS A 129 -24.69 1.53 8.27
C CYS A 129 -25.98 2.34 8.40
N GLU A 130 -26.01 3.56 7.86
CA GLU A 130 -27.19 4.44 7.89
C GLU A 130 -28.23 4.09 6.81
N PHE A 131 -27.94 3.12 5.95
CA PHE A 131 -28.86 2.71 4.88
C PHE A 131 -29.94 1.76 5.43
N PRO A 132 -31.23 2.05 5.18
CA PRO A 132 -32.34 1.22 5.63
C PRO A 132 -32.16 -0.25 5.23
N GLY A 133 -32.31 -1.15 6.19
CA GLY A 133 -32.16 -2.60 5.99
C GLY A 133 -30.73 -3.14 6.05
N LEU A 134 -29.71 -2.28 6.19
CA LEU A 134 -28.31 -2.68 6.40
C LEU A 134 -27.76 -2.36 7.79
N GLU A 135 -28.54 -1.65 8.61
CA GLU A 135 -28.17 -1.17 9.95
C GLU A 135 -27.62 -2.29 10.86
N ASP A 136 -28.25 -3.47 10.82
CA ASP A 136 -27.85 -4.62 11.64
C ASP A 136 -26.79 -5.52 11.01
N TYR A 137 -26.51 -5.33 9.72
CA TYR A 137 -25.65 -6.23 8.94
C TYR A 137 -24.27 -5.65 8.67
N VAL A 138 -24.12 -4.34 8.68
CA VAL A 138 -22.88 -3.67 8.27
C VAL A 138 -22.44 -2.67 9.32
N VAL A 139 -21.21 -2.86 9.79
CA VAL A 139 -20.51 -1.93 10.68
C VAL A 139 -19.35 -1.33 9.90
N PHE A 140 -19.21 -0.02 9.98
CA PHE A 140 -18.09 0.72 9.41
C PHE A 140 -17.07 1.05 10.48
N TYR A 141 -15.80 0.90 10.14
CA TYR A 141 -14.69 1.48 10.86
C TYR A 141 -14.04 2.56 10.01
N ARG A 142 -13.90 3.77 10.55
CA ARG A 142 -13.26 4.93 9.93
C ARG A 142 -11.83 5.06 10.43
N GLY A 143 -10.89 4.72 9.57
CA GLY A 143 -9.47 4.97 9.74
C GLY A 143 -9.07 6.41 9.45
N SER A 144 -7.76 6.66 9.47
CA SER A 144 -7.17 7.98 9.25
C SER A 144 -5.99 7.92 8.27
N GLY A 145 -5.61 9.08 7.72
CA GLY A 145 -4.51 9.21 6.76
C GLY A 145 -4.91 10.04 5.52
N PRO A 146 -3.95 10.37 4.64
CA PRO A 146 -2.54 9.97 4.70
C PRO A 146 -1.76 10.74 5.78
N HIS A 147 -0.99 10.02 6.60
CA HIS A 147 -0.10 10.55 7.62
C HIS A 147 1.30 10.75 7.05
N VAL A 148 1.98 11.81 7.51
CA VAL A 148 3.39 12.03 7.20
C VAL A 148 4.22 11.24 8.20
N ILE A 149 5.07 10.35 7.70
CA ILE A 149 5.95 9.52 8.52
C ILE A 149 7.35 10.11 8.52
N ASP A 150 7.91 10.30 9.70
CA ASP A 150 9.32 10.68 9.85
C ASP A 150 10.20 9.43 9.93
N TYR A 151 10.96 9.21 8.87
CA TYR A 151 11.86 8.07 8.76
C TYR A 151 13.27 8.44 9.22
N ALA A 152 13.91 7.52 9.95
CA ALA A 152 15.33 7.63 10.28
C ALA A 152 16.19 7.82 9.01
N ARG A 153 17.34 8.51 9.11
CA ARG A 153 18.16 8.90 7.95
C ARG A 153 19.60 8.38 8.04
N PRO A 154 20.05 7.48 7.13
CA PRO A 154 19.25 6.64 6.22
C PRO A 154 18.59 5.47 6.97
N PRO A 155 17.34 5.08 6.63
CA PRO A 155 16.69 3.96 7.29
C PRO A 155 17.18 2.63 6.72
N LYS A 156 17.05 1.55 7.50
CA LYS A 156 17.01 0.20 6.94
C LYS A 156 15.70 0.03 6.18
N GLU A 157 15.71 -0.66 5.05
CA GLU A 157 14.59 -0.69 4.13
C GLU A 157 14.17 -2.12 3.77
N ILE A 158 12.89 -2.27 3.48
CA ILE A 158 12.30 -3.48 2.91
C ILE A 158 11.38 -3.11 1.75
N ILE A 159 11.37 -3.98 0.73
CA ILE A 159 10.45 -3.90 -0.40
C ILE A 159 9.46 -5.05 -0.27
N VAL A 160 8.18 -4.71 -0.28
CA VAL A 160 7.09 -5.69 -0.30
C VAL A 160 6.42 -5.74 -1.67
N SER A 161 5.75 -6.85 -1.97
CA SER A 161 4.94 -6.97 -3.18
C SER A 161 3.78 -5.98 -3.16
N ARG A 162 3.29 -5.61 -4.36
CA ARG A 162 2.09 -4.77 -4.52
C ARG A 162 0.90 -5.26 -3.69
N LYS A 163 0.59 -6.55 -3.73
CA LYS A 163 -0.55 -7.13 -2.98
C LYS A 163 -0.35 -7.02 -1.46
N CYS A 164 0.87 -7.22 -0.99
CA CYS A 164 1.19 -7.05 0.42
C CYS A 164 1.04 -5.58 0.84
N ALA A 165 1.51 -4.64 0.02
CA ALA A 165 1.35 -3.22 0.28
C ALA A 165 -0.11 -2.79 0.33
N GLU A 166 -0.93 -3.24 -0.61
CA GLU A 166 -2.38 -2.99 -0.63
C GLU A 166 -3.05 -3.49 0.66
N ALA A 167 -2.63 -4.64 1.19
CA ALA A 167 -3.12 -5.16 2.48
C ALA A 167 -2.62 -4.34 3.67
N VAL A 168 -1.35 -3.90 3.67
CA VAL A 168 -0.76 -3.09 4.75
C VAL A 168 -1.42 -1.72 4.84
N LEU A 169 -1.70 -1.09 3.70
CA LEU A 169 -2.48 0.15 3.58
C LEU A 169 -3.92 0.01 4.12
N ARG A 170 -4.39 -1.22 4.35
CA ARG A 170 -5.69 -1.56 4.93
C ARG A 170 -5.60 -2.09 6.37
N GLY A 171 -4.43 -1.98 7.02
CA GLY A 171 -4.22 -2.36 8.43
C GLY A 171 -3.54 -3.71 8.66
N ALA A 172 -3.09 -4.41 7.60
CA ALA A 172 -2.38 -5.68 7.76
C ALA A 172 -0.93 -5.49 8.24
N GLN A 173 -0.40 -6.51 8.90
CA GLN A 173 1.05 -6.64 9.13
C GLN A 173 1.77 -7.12 7.87
N VAL A 174 3.09 -6.95 7.82
CA VAL A 174 3.90 -7.51 6.72
C VAL A 174 4.27 -8.93 7.06
N TYR A 175 3.74 -9.87 6.30
CA TYR A 175 4.08 -11.29 6.42
C TYR A 175 5.23 -11.67 5.49
N VAL A 176 5.98 -12.69 5.90
CA VAL A 176 7.16 -13.22 5.19
C VAL A 176 6.96 -13.43 3.67
N PRO A 177 5.85 -14.03 3.19
CA PRO A 177 5.63 -14.21 1.74
C PRO A 177 5.54 -12.90 0.96
N GLY A 178 5.16 -11.81 1.63
CA GLY A 178 5.01 -10.50 1.01
C GLY A 178 6.34 -9.78 0.78
N VAL A 179 7.42 -10.21 1.43
CA VAL A 179 8.75 -9.58 1.37
C VAL A 179 9.49 -10.00 0.10
N ILE A 180 9.94 -9.00 -0.67
CA ILE A 180 10.67 -9.19 -1.92
C ILE A 180 12.16 -8.92 -1.75
N ALA A 181 12.53 -7.78 -1.16
CA ALA A 181 13.93 -7.40 -0.97
C ALA A 181 14.12 -6.68 0.36
N CYS A 182 15.34 -6.68 0.89
CA CYS A 182 15.63 -6.16 2.21
C CYS A 182 17.09 -5.70 2.31
N SER A 183 17.38 -4.69 3.14
CA SER A 183 18.74 -4.26 3.44
C SER A 183 19.60 -5.40 4.03
N ALA A 184 20.91 -5.36 3.77
CA ALA A 184 21.85 -6.45 4.11
C ALA A 184 21.85 -6.84 5.60
N HIS A 185 21.78 -5.84 6.50
CA HIS A 185 22.00 -6.00 7.93
C HIS A 185 20.73 -5.74 8.75
N VAL A 186 19.60 -6.28 8.28
CA VAL A 186 18.36 -6.27 9.06
C VAL A 186 18.36 -7.44 10.03
N GLU A 187 18.25 -7.09 11.31
CA GLU A 187 18.12 -7.96 12.46
C GLU A 187 16.75 -7.77 13.12
N LYS A 188 16.34 -8.76 13.91
CA LYS A 188 15.11 -8.66 14.70
C LYS A 188 15.23 -7.48 15.67
N GLY A 189 14.19 -6.64 15.72
CA GLY A 189 14.12 -5.43 16.54
C GLY A 189 14.50 -4.15 15.80
N ASP A 190 15.05 -4.24 14.57
CA ASP A 190 15.35 -3.05 13.78
C ASP A 190 14.09 -2.30 13.36
N VAL A 191 14.13 -0.97 13.45
CA VAL A 191 13.12 -0.12 12.80
C VAL A 191 13.43 -0.03 11.31
N ILE A 192 12.46 -0.39 10.48
CA ILE A 192 12.61 -0.48 9.03
C ILE A 192 11.52 0.29 8.29
N ALA A 193 11.92 0.97 7.23
CA ALA A 193 11.03 1.64 6.30
C ALA A 193 10.48 0.64 5.28
N VAL A 194 9.16 0.62 5.09
CA VAL A 194 8.48 -0.30 4.18
C VAL A 194 8.09 0.42 2.90
N SER A 195 8.55 -0.12 1.78
CA SER A 195 8.32 0.42 0.44
C SER A 195 7.71 -0.61 -0.50
N VAL A 196 7.05 -0.16 -1.56
CA VAL A 196 6.34 -1.04 -2.50
C VAL A 196 7.15 -1.33 -3.75
N GLY A 197 7.24 -2.61 -4.10
CA GLY A 197 7.69 -3.06 -5.42
C GLY A 197 6.51 -3.08 -6.38
N VAL A 198 6.43 -2.07 -7.26
CA VAL A 198 5.38 -1.97 -8.29
C VAL A 198 5.81 -2.75 -9.53
N GLU A 199 4.88 -3.52 -10.10
CA GLU A 199 5.11 -4.29 -11.33
C GLU A 199 5.31 -3.31 -12.50
N GLN A 200 6.44 -3.43 -13.20
CA GLN A 200 6.75 -2.68 -14.42
C GLN A 200 6.63 -3.62 -15.63
N PRO A 201 6.34 -3.09 -16.83
CA PRO A 201 6.41 -3.89 -18.05
C PRO A 201 7.85 -4.30 -18.32
N ALA A 202 8.06 -5.57 -18.68
CA ALA A 202 9.37 -6.07 -19.06
C ALA A 202 9.83 -5.44 -20.39
N LEU A 203 11.13 -5.14 -20.49
CA LEU A 203 11.74 -4.49 -21.66
C LEU A 203 11.66 -5.33 -22.95
N ASP A 204 11.52 -6.64 -22.81
CA ASP A 204 11.45 -7.63 -23.89
C ASP A 204 10.01 -7.96 -24.34
N GLY A 205 9.00 -7.27 -23.79
CA GLY A 205 7.60 -7.55 -24.06
C GLY A 205 7.08 -8.85 -23.41
N GLY A 206 7.90 -9.51 -22.57
CA GLY A 206 7.62 -10.81 -21.95
C GLY A 206 6.64 -10.80 -20.77
N GLY A 207 5.94 -9.68 -20.53
CA GLY A 207 4.94 -9.55 -19.49
C GLY A 207 5.26 -8.49 -18.43
N TRP A 208 4.73 -8.67 -17.22
CA TRP A 208 4.85 -7.73 -16.11
C TRP A 208 5.61 -8.36 -14.96
N GLY A 209 6.53 -7.61 -14.37
CA GLY A 209 7.28 -8.07 -13.21
C GLY A 209 7.80 -6.90 -12.40
N ILE A 210 8.11 -7.15 -11.14
CA ILE A 210 8.68 -6.11 -10.25
C ILE A 210 10.10 -5.73 -10.70
N GLY A 211 10.77 -6.55 -11.52
CA GLY A 211 12.17 -6.34 -11.91
C GLY A 211 13.17 -6.60 -10.78
N ILE A 212 12.68 -7.10 -9.63
CA ILE A 212 13.45 -7.42 -8.43
C ILE A 212 13.26 -8.90 -8.13
N THR A 213 14.37 -9.64 -8.03
CA THR A 213 14.34 -11.04 -7.60
C THR A 213 14.12 -11.12 -6.09
N ARG A 214 13.30 -12.08 -5.63
CA ARG A 214 13.11 -12.29 -4.19
C ARG A 214 14.46 -12.59 -3.52
N GLY A 215 14.78 -11.86 -2.46
CA GLY A 215 16.04 -11.97 -1.73
C GLY A 215 17.10 -10.95 -2.14
N THR A 216 16.82 -10.05 -3.10
CA THR A 216 17.73 -8.95 -3.45
C THR A 216 18.13 -8.16 -2.20
N VAL A 217 19.41 -7.85 -2.11
CA VAL A 217 19.98 -7.03 -1.04
C VAL A 217 19.90 -5.57 -1.44
N LEU A 218 19.27 -4.74 -0.60
CA LEU A 218 19.21 -3.30 -0.80
C LEU A 218 20.42 -2.64 -0.14
N LEU A 219 21.18 -1.88 -0.92
CA LEU A 219 22.37 -1.19 -0.42
C LEU A 219 22.04 0.22 0.11
N GLY A 220 20.90 0.78 -0.28
CA GLY A 220 20.45 2.09 0.21
C GLY A 220 21.23 3.28 -0.36
N PHE A 221 22.12 3.05 -1.33
CA PHE A 221 22.88 4.09 -2.01
C PHE A 221 22.17 4.54 -3.29
N LYS A 222 22.41 5.78 -3.73
CA LYS A 222 21.87 6.31 -5.01
C LYS A 222 22.27 5.49 -6.24
N THR A 223 23.33 4.70 -6.13
CA THR A 223 23.83 3.79 -7.17
C THR A 223 23.06 2.45 -7.20
N ASP A 224 22.19 2.18 -6.24
CA ASP A 224 21.33 1.00 -6.23
C ASP A 224 20.33 1.12 -7.41
N PRO A 225 20.23 0.10 -8.29
CA PRO A 225 19.30 0.10 -9.43
C PRO A 225 17.85 0.44 -9.02
N TYR A 226 17.46 0.06 -7.81
CA TYR A 226 16.09 0.20 -7.29
C TYR A 226 15.93 1.41 -6.36
N TYR A 227 16.93 2.30 -6.29
CA TYR A 227 16.90 3.46 -5.40
C TYR A 227 15.75 4.41 -5.74
N PHE A 228 15.62 4.76 -7.02
CA PHE A 228 14.66 5.76 -7.52
C PHE A 228 13.27 5.21 -7.78
N GLU A 229 13.15 3.92 -8.09
CA GLU A 229 11.86 3.27 -8.40
C GLU A 229 10.88 3.31 -7.22
N ARG A 230 11.39 3.55 -6.01
CA ARG A 230 10.62 3.56 -4.76
C ARG A 230 10.31 4.95 -4.24
N ASN A 231 10.74 5.99 -4.95
CA ASN A 231 10.47 7.37 -4.56
C ASN A 231 8.95 7.59 -4.49
N GLY A 232 8.46 8.04 -3.34
CA GLY A 232 7.02 8.25 -3.14
C GLY A 232 6.21 6.97 -2.92
N LEU A 233 6.85 5.81 -2.71
CA LEU A 233 6.17 4.51 -2.50
C LEU A 233 6.43 3.92 -1.12
N TYR A 234 6.69 4.76 -0.12
CA TYR A 234 6.85 4.32 1.27
C TYR A 234 5.48 4.34 1.97
N ILE A 235 5.09 3.19 2.54
CA ILE A 235 3.74 2.99 3.11
C ILE A 235 3.71 3.05 4.63
N GLY A 236 4.88 3.15 5.26
CA GLY A 236 5.04 3.25 6.71
C GLY A 236 6.37 2.68 7.17
N GLN A 237 6.54 2.63 8.48
CA GLN A 237 7.65 1.96 9.15
C GLN A 237 7.14 0.98 10.21
N GLY A 238 7.98 0.02 10.55
CA GLY A 238 7.69 -0.97 11.57
C GLY A 238 8.95 -1.61 12.12
N THR A 239 8.77 -2.52 13.06
CA THR A 239 9.84 -3.28 13.70
C THR A 239 10.01 -4.61 12.98
N ALA A 240 11.24 -4.93 12.57
CA ALA A 240 11.56 -6.22 11.99
C ALA A 240 11.39 -7.33 13.04
N MET A 241 10.57 -8.32 12.75
CA MET A 241 10.31 -9.44 13.66
C MET A 241 11.26 -10.62 13.42
N MET A 242 12.02 -10.57 12.33
CA MET A 242 13.00 -11.57 11.92
C MET A 242 14.22 -10.89 11.29
N SER A 243 15.38 -11.54 11.34
CA SER A 243 16.53 -11.11 10.54
C SER A 243 16.30 -11.34 9.05
N ARG A 244 17.12 -10.73 8.20
CA ARG A 244 17.09 -10.97 6.74
C ARG A 244 17.17 -12.46 6.41
N ALA A 245 18.09 -13.19 7.04
CA ALA A 245 18.24 -14.62 6.83
C ALA A 245 16.95 -15.39 7.20
N GLY A 246 16.29 -14.98 8.29
CA GLY A 246 14.99 -15.51 8.67
C GLY A 246 13.92 -15.25 7.60
N MET A 247 13.73 -13.98 7.22
CA MET A 247 12.69 -13.55 6.28
C MET A 247 12.73 -14.29 4.93
N PHE A 248 13.92 -14.67 4.44
CA PHE A 248 14.03 -15.35 3.15
C PHE A 248 14.12 -16.88 3.24
N ARG A 249 14.27 -17.44 4.45
CA ARG A 249 14.34 -18.89 4.68
C ARG A 249 13.01 -19.51 5.11
N VAL A 250 12.23 -18.80 5.93
CA VAL A 250 10.93 -19.29 6.39
C VAL A 250 9.83 -19.04 5.36
N SER A 251 8.73 -19.80 5.45
CA SER A 251 7.56 -19.69 4.57
C SER A 251 6.42 -18.86 5.13
N GLU A 252 6.39 -18.64 6.45
CA GLU A 252 5.30 -17.98 7.16
C GLU A 252 5.80 -17.18 8.36
N GLY A 253 4.90 -16.43 8.98
CA GLY A 253 5.20 -15.55 10.10
C GLY A 253 5.21 -14.06 9.73
N ILE A 254 5.20 -13.22 10.75
CA ILE A 254 5.28 -11.77 10.62
C ILE A 254 6.74 -11.42 10.36
N ALA A 255 6.99 -10.72 9.25
CA ALA A 255 8.30 -10.18 8.91
C ALA A 255 8.49 -8.79 9.52
N VAL A 256 7.46 -7.95 9.45
CA VAL A 256 7.47 -6.59 10.00
C VAL A 256 6.18 -6.35 10.76
N ASP A 257 6.31 -5.97 12.03
CA ASP A 257 5.23 -5.43 12.83
C ASP A 257 5.15 -3.92 12.60
N MET A 258 4.12 -3.49 11.88
CA MET A 258 3.95 -2.12 11.41
C MET A 258 3.40 -1.23 12.52
N SER A 259 4.14 -0.18 12.87
CA SER A 259 3.81 0.72 13.97
C SER A 259 3.38 2.12 13.53
N ASN A 260 4.00 2.69 12.49
CA ASN A 260 3.65 4.00 11.97
C ASN A 260 3.27 3.88 10.49
N ARG A 261 1.98 4.01 10.18
CA ARG A 261 1.43 3.79 8.85
C ARG A 261 1.03 5.10 8.19
N VAL A 262 1.15 5.15 6.87
CA VAL A 262 0.58 6.27 6.10
C VAL A 262 -0.95 6.27 6.21
N TYR A 263 -1.57 5.10 6.23
CA TYR A 263 -3.01 4.95 6.48
C TYR A 263 -3.20 4.06 7.70
N GLU A 264 -3.90 4.59 8.69
CA GLU A 264 -4.16 3.91 9.96
C GLU A 264 -5.54 3.26 9.92
N LEU A 265 -5.53 1.93 9.93
CA LEU A 265 -6.70 1.07 9.98
C LEU A 265 -6.33 -0.14 10.88
N PRO A 266 -7.25 -0.61 11.72
CA PRO A 266 -6.99 -1.70 12.65
C PRO A 266 -6.83 -3.01 11.88
N SER A 267 -6.08 -3.93 12.48
CA SER A 267 -5.93 -5.27 11.93
C SER A 267 -7.11 -6.14 12.34
N PHE A 268 -7.90 -6.62 11.39
CA PHE A 268 -8.99 -7.56 11.68
C PHE A 268 -8.54 -9.02 11.78
N HIS A 269 -7.23 -9.28 11.75
CA HIS A 269 -6.70 -10.64 11.87
C HIS A 269 -6.98 -11.19 13.27
N GLY A 270 -7.51 -12.42 13.36
CA GLY A 270 -7.86 -13.05 14.64
C GLY A 270 -9.14 -12.52 15.30
N ILE A 271 -9.54 -11.28 15.04
CA ILE A 271 -10.72 -10.65 15.63
C ILE A 271 -12.01 -11.36 15.18
N VAL A 272 -12.19 -11.56 13.87
CA VAL A 272 -13.47 -11.98 13.27
C VAL A 272 -13.83 -13.44 13.58
N ASN A 273 -12.86 -14.29 13.91
CA ASN A 273 -13.14 -15.69 14.29
C ASN A 273 -13.80 -15.83 15.66
N SER A 274 -13.73 -14.77 16.47
CA SER A 274 -14.29 -14.73 17.81
C SER A 274 -15.68 -14.06 17.87
N VAL A 275 -16.29 -13.74 16.71
CA VAL A 275 -17.56 -13.00 16.55
C VAL A 275 -18.62 -13.82 15.81
#